data_AF-A0A919T5Z4-F1
#
_entry.id   AF-A0A919T5Z4-F1
#
_cell.length_a   1.000
_cell.length_b   1.000
_cell.length_c   1.000
_cell.angle_alpha   90.00
_cell.angle_beta   90.00
_cell.angle_gamma   90.00
#
_symmetry.space_group_name_H-M   'P 1'
#
loop_
_entity.id
_entity.type
_entity.pdbx_description
1 polymer ?
#
loop_
_entity_poly.entity_id
_entity_poly.type
_entity_poly.pdbx_seq_one_letter_code
_entity_poly.pdbx_strand_id
1 'polypeptide(L)' 'MHHRDPFDRMLIAQAQTEGLTLVTRDADIQKYDVPILAV' A
#
# COMPACT_ATOMS: atom_id res chain seq x y z
N MET A 1 2.84 -8.86 -17.62
CA MET A 1 1.59 -8.15 -17.28
C MET A 1 0.86 -8.96 -16.21
N HIS A 2 1.47 -9.07 -15.03
CA HIS A 2 0.92 -9.84 -13.93
C HIS A 2 0.35 -8.84 -12.94
N HIS A 3 -0.92 -9.05 -12.62
CA HIS A 3 -1.66 -8.34 -11.59
C HIS A 3 -0.75 -8.10 -10.39
N ARG A 4 -0.27 -6.84 -10.22
CA ARG A 4 0.40 -6.35 -9.01
C ARG A 4 -0.35 -6.91 -7.81
N ASP A 5 0.40 -7.48 -6.89
CA ASP A 5 -0.05 -8.46 -5.91
C ASP A 5 -1.48 -8.14 -5.41
N PRO A 6 -2.47 -9.03 -5.59
CA PRO A 6 -3.81 -8.79 -5.04
C PRO A 6 -3.77 -8.50 -3.53
N PHE A 7 -2.74 -8.99 -2.84
CA PHE A 7 -2.49 -8.70 -1.44
C PHE A 7 -2.11 -7.22 -1.21
N ASP A 8 -1.20 -6.63 -2.01
CA ASP A 8 -0.84 -5.22 -1.89
C ASP A 8 -2.06 -4.32 -2.06
N ARG A 9 -2.94 -4.65 -3.01
CA ARG A 9 -4.18 -3.91 -3.23
C ARG A 9 -5.13 -4.00 -2.05
N MET A 10 -5.23 -5.17 -1.42
CA MET A 10 -6.02 -5.34 -0.20
C MET A 10 -5.43 -4.52 0.95
N LEU A 11 -4.11 -4.53 1.13
CA LEU A 11 -3.44 -3.76 2.18
C LEU A 11 -3.60 -2.26 2.00
N ILE A 12 -3.43 -1.75 0.77
CA ILE A 12 -3.66 -0.33 0.45
C ILE A 12 -5.11 0.04 0.74
N ALA A 13 -6.08 -0.75 0.27
CA ALA A 13 -7.50 -0.48 0.47
C ALA A 13 -7.86 -0.49 1.97
N GLN A 14 -7.31 -1.43 2.74
CA GLN A 14 -7.52 -1.48 4.18
C GLN A 14 -6.94 -0.24 4.88
N ALA A 15 -5.70 0.12 4.55
CA ALA A 15 -5.06 1.28 5.15
C ALA A 15 -5.78 2.60 4.79
N GLN A 16 -6.32 2.73 3.58
CA GLN A 16 -7.17 3.86 3.18
C GLN A 16 -8.50 3.88 3.93
N THR A 17 -9.14 2.72 4.10
CA THR A 17 -10.47 2.62 4.74
C THR A 17 -10.39 2.85 6.25
N GLU A 18 -9.31 2.39 6.88
CA GLU A 18 -9.12 2.42 8.33
C GLU A 18 -8.21 3.57 8.81
N GLY A 19 -7.65 4.36 7.88
CA GLY A 19 -6.74 5.47 8.21
C GLY A 19 -5.41 5.00 8.81
N LEU A 20 -4.90 3.85 8.37
CA LEU A 20 -3.67 3.25 8.87
C LEU A 20 -2.44 3.72 8.08
N THR A 21 -1.27 3.68 8.72
CA THR A 21 0.02 3.88 8.05
C THR A 21 0.55 2.55 7.54
N LEU A 22 0.86 2.47 6.25
CA LEU A 22 1.40 1.28 5.63
C LEU A 22 2.93 1.30 5.68
N VAL A 23 3.53 0.25 6.25
CA VAL A 23 4.98 0.09 6.36
C VAL A 23 5.47 -0.77 5.20
N THR A 24 6.32 -0.23 4.33
CA THR A 24 6.77 -0.96 3.15
C THR A 24 8.13 -0.49 2.64
N ARG A 25 8.84 -1.38 1.95
CA ARG A 25 10.04 -1.06 1.15
C ARG A 25 9.72 -0.85 -0.32
N ASP A 26 8.48 -1.14 -0.73
CA ASP A 26 8.07 -1.07 -2.13
C ASP A 26 7.77 0.37 -2.54
N ALA A 27 8.58 0.89 -3.48
CA ALA A 27 8.42 2.22 -4.04
C ALA A 27 7.17 2.38 -4.91
N ASP A 28 6.59 1.28 -5.42
CA ASP A 28 5.33 1.36 -6.16
C ASP A 28 4.13 1.63 -5.25
N ILE A 29 4.19 1.20 -3.99
CA ILE A 29 3.15 1.46 -2.99
C ILE A 29 3.14 2.93 -2.56
N GLN A 30 4.28 3.63 -2.65
CA GLN A 30 4.37 5.07 -2.37
C GLN A 30 3.58 5.94 -3.36
N LYS A 31 3.08 5.37 -4.46
CA LYS A 31 2.28 6.08 -5.47
C LYS A 31 0.80 6.17 -5.12
N TYR A 32 0.37 5.49 -4.06
CA TYR A 32 -1.01 5.50 -3.60
C TYR A 32 -1.21 6.54 -2.50
N ASP A 33 -2.41 7.11 -2.46
CA ASP A 33 -2.78 8.11 -1.45
C ASP A 33 -3.11 7.40 -0.12
N VAL A 34 -2.07 7.02 0.59
CA VAL A 34 -2.13 6.39 1.91
C VAL A 34 -0.88 6.78 2.70
N PRO A 35 -0.96 6.99 4.02
CA PRO A 35 0.21 7.30 4.82
C PRO A 35 1.24 6.15 4.75
N ILE A 36 2.50 6.47 4.43
CA ILE A 36 3.58 5.48 4.30
C ILE A 36 4.69 5.74 5.32
N LEU A 37 5.18 4.66 5.92
CA LEU A 37 6.48 4.61 6.60
C LEU A 37 7.43 3.73 5.78
N ALA A 38 8.41 4.36 5.14
CA ALA A 38 9.43 3.65 4.35
C ALA A 38 10.47 2.97 5.27
N VAL A 39 10.87 1.74 4.92
CA VAL A 39 11.85 0.89 5.65
C VAL A 39 12.92 0.35 4.71
#